data_AF-A0A4R6KUH1-F1
#
_entry.id   AF-A0A4R6KUH1-F1
#
_cell.length_a   1.000
_cell.length_b   1.000
_cell.length_c   1.000
_cell.angle_alpha   90.00
_cell.angle_beta   90.00
_cell.angle_gamma   90.00
#
_symmetry.space_group_name_H-M   'P 1'
#
loop_
_entity.id
_entity.type
_entity.pdbx_description
1 polymer ?
#
loop_
_entity_poly.entity_id
_entity_poly.type
_entity_poly.pdbx_seq_one_letter_code
_entity_poly.pdbx_strand_id
1 'polypeptide(L)'
;MRPRIGYKKLAAVGVAAVVGVASTIALTSGSASASPVFGYSGYAYGTDVQSGLANSGPQVISKFGCTTDANKADKNDIATANVNGQAIARSVKTDTHSFNNASGTGVTSNAVAADIRVGNLLTLTGVKTTTTSKYSKGQLSYTGSTTFAGVRIGAVTVPSLLNPKPNTKVAVPGLGYIVLNRVGGVKTASGIYSYAQAVVLHATVKNQYIPQGVDVAVLKTRAEISKPATALVIGSAYGTKATADKLVVSDATSLQTTCQGTEGKTVRVAVGELNIPKVAYVGGVYTTKNGAIGTEKSYINFTSHVAGVKVGSLSIGAIESSASAWKTKDGKGGVSSSSTIASIKVGGKSYAVPTGENKTLDIPGIARLTFNQVMRQKRYIEVNALVVDVYSLNTKVVVAHSAAGVVS
;
A
#
# COMPACT_ATOMS: atom_id res chain seq x y z
N MET A 1 -8.43 60.98 41.72
CA MET A 1 -7.66 60.33 40.64
C MET A 1 -8.55 59.28 39.97
N ARG A 2 -8.74 59.41 38.65
CA ARG A 2 -9.16 58.35 37.71
C ARG A 2 -8.03 57.29 37.64
N PRO A 3 -8.25 56.02 37.21
CA PRO A 3 -9.08 55.68 36.05
C PRO A 3 -9.99 54.43 36.11
N ARG A 4 -10.99 54.49 35.21
CA ARG A 4 -11.72 53.37 34.58
C ARG A 4 -10.83 52.68 33.54
N ILE A 5 -10.84 51.35 33.46
CA ILE A 5 -10.64 50.49 32.27
C ILE A 5 -11.34 49.15 32.64
N GLY A 6 -12.23 48.48 31.90
CA GLY A 6 -12.57 48.52 30.48
C GLY A 6 -12.29 47.14 29.85
N TYR A 7 -13.35 46.35 29.62
CA TYR A 7 -13.52 45.22 28.69
C TYR A 7 -12.38 44.20 28.47
N LYS A 8 -12.73 42.90 28.49
CA LYS A 8 -12.54 42.03 27.31
C LYS A 8 -13.30 40.70 27.39
N LYS A 9 -14.02 40.43 26.31
CA LYS A 9 -14.58 39.14 25.90
C LYS A 9 -13.50 38.06 25.92
N LEU A 10 -13.79 36.89 26.48
CA LEU A 10 -13.09 35.66 26.15
C LEU A 10 -14.08 34.73 25.43
N ALA A 11 -13.99 34.79 24.10
CA ALA A 11 -14.50 33.74 23.24
C ALA A 11 -13.66 32.49 23.49
N ALA A 12 -14.28 31.43 24.02
CA ALA A 12 -13.65 30.12 24.06
C ALA A 12 -13.68 29.53 22.64
N VAL A 13 -12.52 29.59 21.99
CA VAL A 13 -12.18 28.87 20.77
C VAL A 13 -12.16 27.38 21.11
N GLY A 14 -13.05 26.62 20.48
CA GLY A 14 -13.11 25.16 20.57
C GLY A 14 -13.01 24.51 19.21
N VAL A 15 -11.97 24.82 18.43
CA VAL A 15 -11.61 24.03 17.25
C VAL A 15 -10.47 23.11 17.67
N ALA A 16 -10.81 21.86 17.97
CA ALA A 16 -9.83 20.80 18.16
C ALA A 16 -9.08 20.60 16.83
N ALA A 17 -7.89 21.18 16.73
CA ALA A 17 -6.95 20.90 15.67
C ALA A 17 -6.49 19.44 15.82
N VAL A 18 -6.95 18.58 14.91
CA VAL A 18 -6.37 17.25 14.73
C VAL A 18 -4.93 17.47 14.26
N VAL A 19 -3.99 17.18 15.15
CA VAL A 19 -2.55 17.17 14.85
C VAL A 19 -2.30 16.04 13.87
N GLY A 20 -2.38 16.35 12.57
CA GLY A 20 -1.77 15.55 11.54
C GLY A 20 -0.27 15.62 11.75
N VAL A 21 0.37 14.46 11.93
CA VAL A 21 1.83 14.34 12.06
C VAL A 21 2.46 14.78 10.73
N ALA A 22 2.68 16.09 10.59
CA ALA A 22 3.44 16.67 9.50
C ALA A 22 4.91 16.29 9.72
N SER A 23 5.41 15.37 8.90
CA SER A 23 6.85 15.13 8.80
C SER A 23 7.47 16.37 8.15
N THR A 24 7.99 17.30 8.95
CA THR A 24 8.68 18.49 8.46
C THR A 24 10.01 18.07 7.84
N ILE A 25 10.05 17.93 6.52
CA ILE A 25 11.32 17.89 5.78
C ILE A 25 11.78 19.34 5.66
N ALA A 26 12.71 19.76 6.51
CA ALA A 26 13.40 21.04 6.35
C ALA A 26 14.30 20.96 5.10
N LEU A 27 13.88 21.63 4.03
CA LEU A 27 14.68 21.78 2.80
C LEU A 27 15.39 23.13 2.86
N THR A 28 16.65 23.14 3.31
CA THR A 28 17.52 24.31 3.18
C THR A 28 17.94 24.46 1.71
N SER A 29 17.60 25.59 1.11
CA SER A 29 17.98 25.93 -0.26
C SER A 29 19.40 26.50 -0.27
N GLY A 30 20.39 25.65 -0.52
CA GLY A 30 21.74 26.04 -0.91
C GLY A 30 22.15 25.25 -2.15
N SER A 31 22.76 25.92 -3.12
CA SER A 31 23.34 25.30 -4.32
C SER A 31 24.61 24.52 -3.95
N ALA A 32 24.44 23.45 -3.19
CA ALA A 32 25.45 22.40 -3.07
C ALA A 32 25.16 21.37 -4.15
N SER A 33 26.19 20.92 -4.88
CA SER A 33 26.07 19.77 -5.77
C SER A 33 25.47 18.61 -4.95
N ALA A 34 24.20 18.28 -5.20
CA ALA A 34 23.48 17.30 -4.40
C ALA A 34 24.23 15.98 -4.52
N SER A 35 24.81 15.52 -3.41
CA SER A 35 25.50 14.23 -3.37
C SER A 35 24.53 13.17 -3.90
N PRO A 36 24.94 12.28 -4.82
CA PRO A 36 24.05 11.29 -5.37
C PRO A 36 23.39 10.45 -4.26
N VAL A 37 22.07 10.58 -4.06
CA VAL A 37 21.35 9.91 -2.98
C VAL A 37 20.62 8.66 -3.47
N PHE A 38 20.77 7.56 -2.76
CA PHE A 38 19.99 6.34 -2.98
C PHE A 38 18.55 6.53 -2.51
N GLY A 39 17.60 5.91 -3.23
CA GLY A 39 16.23 5.80 -2.77
C GLY A 39 15.97 4.42 -2.17
N TYR A 40 15.34 4.38 -1.01
CA TYR A 40 14.99 3.18 -0.25
C TYR A 40 13.46 3.06 -0.13
N SER A 41 12.90 1.89 -0.42
CA SER A 41 11.51 1.58 -0.09
C SER A 41 11.35 0.10 0.21
N GLY A 42 10.38 -0.25 1.05
CA GLY A 42 10.06 -1.64 1.31
C GLY A 42 8.75 -1.79 2.05
N TYR A 43 8.28 -3.03 2.08
CA TYR A 43 7.16 -3.43 2.92
C TYR A 43 7.28 -4.90 3.34
N ALA A 44 6.60 -5.23 4.43
CA ALA A 44 6.28 -6.60 4.81
C ALA A 44 4.84 -6.67 5.32
N TYR A 45 4.12 -7.71 4.89
CA TYR A 45 2.72 -7.98 5.20
C TYR A 45 2.57 -9.35 5.84
N GLY A 46 1.71 -9.44 6.85
CA GLY A 46 1.27 -10.72 7.42
C GLY A 46 0.48 -11.59 6.44
N THR A 47 -0.60 -11.05 5.88
CA THR A 47 -1.49 -11.72 4.92
C THR A 47 -1.96 -10.69 3.91
N ASP A 48 -1.83 -10.98 2.61
CA ASP A 48 -2.27 -10.16 1.48
C ASP A 48 -3.21 -10.99 0.61
N VAL A 49 -4.51 -10.68 0.65
CA VAL A 49 -5.53 -11.37 -0.13
C VAL A 49 -5.68 -10.65 -1.47
N GLN A 50 -5.41 -11.33 -2.59
CA GLN A 50 -5.41 -10.70 -3.92
C GLN A 50 -6.80 -10.61 -4.58
N SER A 51 -7.86 -10.97 -3.87
CA SER A 51 -9.24 -10.90 -4.36
C SER A 51 -10.13 -10.07 -3.44
N GLY A 52 -11.13 -9.43 -4.02
CA GLY A 52 -12.24 -8.89 -3.27
C GLY A 52 -13.20 -9.95 -2.71
N LEU A 53 -12.98 -11.24 -2.90
CA LEU A 53 -13.91 -12.26 -2.38
C LEU A 53 -13.59 -12.70 -0.94
N ALA A 54 -12.49 -12.20 -0.35
CA ALA A 54 -12.16 -12.49 1.03
C ALA A 54 -11.59 -11.24 1.74
N ASN A 55 -12.16 -10.94 2.91
CA ASN A 55 -11.66 -9.88 3.79
C ASN A 55 -10.35 -10.35 4.42
N SER A 56 -9.22 -9.69 4.14
CA SER A 56 -8.09 -9.73 5.06
C SER A 56 -8.49 -8.92 6.30
N GLY A 57 -8.52 -9.55 7.47
CA GLY A 57 -8.59 -8.86 8.75
C GLY A 57 -7.35 -8.00 9.00
N PRO A 58 -7.11 -7.56 10.25
CA PRO A 58 -5.98 -6.71 10.60
C PRO A 58 -4.67 -7.26 10.01
N GLN A 59 -4.03 -6.46 9.15
CA GLN A 59 -2.75 -6.82 8.55
C GLN A 59 -1.62 -6.29 9.42
N VAL A 60 -0.63 -7.14 9.72
CA VAL A 60 0.65 -6.67 10.29
C VAL A 60 1.45 -6.12 9.14
N ILE A 61 1.69 -4.82 9.18
CA ILE A 61 2.37 -4.10 8.12
C ILE A 61 3.53 -3.33 8.73
N SER A 62 4.72 -3.57 8.21
CA SER A 62 5.84 -2.63 8.32
C SER A 62 6.14 -2.10 6.93
N LYS A 63 6.11 -0.79 6.73
CA LYS A 63 6.40 -0.18 5.42
C LYS A 63 6.95 1.22 5.55
N PHE A 64 7.79 1.58 4.59
CA PHE A 64 8.06 2.97 4.29
C PHE A 64 8.01 3.22 2.78
N GLY A 65 7.37 4.33 2.42
CA GLY A 65 7.45 4.88 1.08
C GLY A 65 8.88 5.30 0.75
N CYS A 66 9.11 5.75 -0.48
CA CYS A 66 10.45 6.08 -0.89
C CYS A 66 11.09 7.17 0.00
N THR A 67 12.29 6.87 0.50
CA THR A 67 13.07 7.75 1.38
C THR A 67 14.53 7.75 0.95
N THR A 68 15.26 8.78 1.34
CA THR A 68 16.73 8.86 1.22
C THR A 68 17.45 8.53 2.52
N ASP A 69 16.70 8.38 3.62
CA ASP A 69 17.23 8.01 4.92
C ASP A 69 17.63 6.53 4.94
N ALA A 70 18.94 6.28 5.02
CA ALA A 70 19.51 4.95 5.05
C ALA A 70 19.31 4.22 6.39
N ASN A 71 18.77 4.88 7.42
CA ASN A 71 18.45 4.29 8.72
C ASN A 71 16.94 4.18 8.98
N LYS A 72 16.11 4.38 7.94
CA LYS A 72 14.66 4.26 8.07
C LYS A 72 14.29 2.83 8.43
N ALA A 73 13.50 2.66 9.48
CA ALA A 73 12.93 1.38 9.87
C ALA A 73 11.46 1.55 10.22
N ASP A 74 10.70 0.48 10.02
CA ASP A 74 9.34 0.32 10.51
C ASP A 74 9.13 -1.12 10.99
N LYS A 75 8.35 -1.30 12.05
CA LYS A 75 8.08 -2.61 12.65
C LYS A 75 6.66 -2.67 13.17
N ASN A 76 6.07 -3.85 13.10
CA ASN A 76 4.72 -4.08 13.58
C ASN A 76 4.56 -5.54 14.00
N ASP A 77 3.68 -5.81 14.96
CA ASP A 77 3.35 -7.15 15.42
C ASP A 77 1.89 -7.23 15.84
N ILE A 78 1.28 -8.41 15.63
CA ILE A 78 -0.06 -8.71 16.11
C ILE A 78 -0.15 -10.19 16.52
N ALA A 79 -1.07 -10.49 17.44
CA ALA A 79 -1.33 -11.85 17.87
C ALA A 79 -1.95 -12.74 16.77
N THR A 80 -2.79 -12.21 15.87
CA THR A 80 -3.44 -12.97 14.77
C THR A 80 -3.74 -12.13 13.51
N ALA A 81 -3.43 -12.68 12.33
CA ALA A 81 -3.86 -12.17 11.03
C ALA A 81 -4.95 -13.09 10.45
N ASN A 82 -6.11 -12.51 10.16
CA ASN A 82 -7.32 -13.24 9.78
C ASN A 82 -7.61 -13.08 8.29
N VAL A 83 -8.23 -14.09 7.67
CA VAL A 83 -8.88 -14.00 6.36
C VAL A 83 -10.26 -14.66 6.48
N ASN A 84 -11.32 -13.94 6.09
CA ASN A 84 -12.71 -14.43 6.14
C ASN A 84 -13.13 -14.99 7.53
N GLY A 85 -12.73 -14.32 8.61
CA GLY A 85 -13.01 -14.76 9.98
C GLY A 85 -12.17 -15.95 10.48
N GLN A 86 -11.25 -16.46 9.65
CA GLN A 86 -10.34 -17.54 10.02
C GLN A 86 -8.93 -17.00 10.25
N ALA A 87 -8.32 -17.36 11.37
CA ALA A 87 -6.93 -17.02 11.66
C ALA A 87 -6.00 -17.82 10.74
N ILE A 88 -5.66 -17.23 9.58
CA ILE A 88 -4.73 -17.83 8.63
C ILE A 88 -3.31 -17.74 9.13
N ALA A 89 -2.90 -16.68 9.84
CA ALA A 89 -1.57 -16.60 10.44
C ALA A 89 -1.62 -16.12 11.89
N ARG A 90 -0.74 -16.67 12.74
CA ARG A 90 -0.68 -16.36 14.18
C ARG A 90 0.69 -15.83 14.58
N SER A 91 0.70 -14.93 15.56
CA SER A 91 1.89 -14.26 16.10
C SER A 91 2.74 -13.69 14.98
N VAL A 92 2.12 -12.84 14.17
CA VAL A 92 2.76 -12.28 12.99
C VAL A 92 3.58 -11.07 13.41
N LYS A 93 4.84 -11.02 12.97
CA LYS A 93 5.71 -9.86 13.15
C LYS A 93 6.35 -9.49 11.82
N THR A 94 6.35 -8.21 11.50
CA THR A 94 6.96 -7.66 10.30
C THR A 94 7.98 -6.59 10.66
N ASP A 95 9.10 -6.57 9.96
CA ASP A 95 10.16 -5.58 10.10
C ASP A 95 10.64 -5.18 8.72
N THR A 96 10.85 -3.90 8.48
CA THR A 96 11.43 -3.41 7.24
C THR A 96 12.36 -2.26 7.54
N HIS A 97 13.60 -2.34 7.09
CA HIS A 97 14.60 -1.32 7.33
C HIS A 97 15.53 -1.11 6.11
N SER A 98 15.96 0.12 5.92
CA SER A 98 17.09 0.46 5.05
C SER A 98 18.41 0.32 5.81
N PHE A 99 19.51 0.19 5.08
CA PHE A 99 20.85 0.19 5.65
C PHE A 99 21.87 0.80 4.68
N ASN A 100 22.95 1.34 5.24
CA ASN A 100 24.18 1.67 4.53
C ASN A 100 25.37 1.31 5.43
N ASN A 101 26.10 0.25 5.08
CA ASN A 101 27.19 -0.28 5.88
C ASN A 101 28.32 -0.86 5.00
N ALA A 102 29.34 -1.46 5.62
CA ALA A 102 30.49 -2.04 4.92
C ALA A 102 30.12 -3.12 3.88
N SER A 103 28.96 -3.79 4.04
CA SER A 103 28.50 -4.78 3.08
C SER A 103 27.89 -4.12 1.83
N GLY A 104 27.42 -2.88 1.92
CA GLY A 104 26.75 -2.12 0.86
C GLY A 104 25.58 -1.30 1.41
N THR A 105 24.78 -0.78 0.49
CA THR A 105 23.55 -0.03 0.80
C THR A 105 22.33 -0.78 0.28
N GLY A 106 21.21 -0.75 1.00
CA GLY A 106 20.05 -1.59 0.65
C GLY A 106 18.83 -1.44 1.53
N VAL A 107 17.86 -2.30 1.28
CA VAL A 107 16.66 -2.49 2.11
C VAL A 107 16.50 -3.97 2.40
N THR A 108 16.09 -4.29 3.62
CA THR A 108 15.68 -5.63 4.03
C THR A 108 14.27 -5.58 4.61
N SER A 109 13.43 -6.52 4.20
CA SER A 109 12.08 -6.73 4.74
C SER A 109 11.94 -8.16 5.24
N ASN A 110 11.37 -8.30 6.42
CA ASN A 110 11.16 -9.56 7.13
C ASN A 110 9.69 -9.69 7.52
N ALA A 111 9.15 -10.89 7.38
CA ALA A 111 7.84 -11.26 7.89
C ALA A 111 7.96 -12.65 8.54
N VAL A 112 7.47 -12.78 9.78
CA VAL A 112 7.45 -14.05 10.51
C VAL A 112 6.04 -14.35 11.01
N ALA A 113 5.70 -15.63 11.06
CA ALA A 113 4.51 -16.14 11.74
C ALA A 113 4.88 -17.39 12.52
N ALA A 114 4.33 -17.53 13.73
CA ALA A 114 4.47 -18.77 14.48
C ALA A 114 3.74 -19.93 13.77
N ASP A 115 2.59 -19.63 13.18
CA ASP A 115 1.75 -20.64 12.53
C ASP A 115 0.95 -20.03 11.38
N ILE A 116 0.83 -20.75 10.26
CA ILE A 116 -0.08 -20.47 9.14
C ILE A 116 -1.00 -21.68 8.94
N ARG A 117 -2.33 -21.50 9.02
CA ARG A 117 -3.33 -22.59 8.88
C ARG A 117 -4.38 -22.30 7.84
N VAL A 118 -4.72 -23.35 7.08
CA VAL A 118 -5.92 -23.40 6.23
C VAL A 118 -6.73 -24.62 6.67
N GLY A 119 -7.50 -24.45 7.74
CA GLY A 119 -8.19 -25.56 8.41
C GLY A 119 -7.25 -26.74 8.72
N ASN A 120 -7.66 -27.93 8.28
CA ASN A 120 -6.84 -29.15 8.36
C ASN A 120 -6.05 -29.43 7.07
N LEU A 121 -6.16 -28.58 6.04
CA LEU A 121 -5.54 -28.81 4.74
C LEU A 121 -4.07 -28.43 4.72
N LEU A 122 -3.70 -27.39 5.46
CA LEU A 122 -2.33 -26.88 5.51
C LEU A 122 -2.02 -26.37 6.92
N THR A 123 -0.85 -26.72 7.42
CA THR A 123 -0.24 -26.10 8.61
C THR A 123 1.23 -25.86 8.33
N LEU A 124 1.67 -24.61 8.45
CA LEU A 124 3.07 -24.21 8.36
C LEU A 124 3.48 -23.58 9.69
N THR A 125 4.57 -24.02 10.29
CA THR A 125 5.01 -23.51 11.59
C THR A 125 6.38 -22.84 11.49
N GLY A 126 6.63 -21.87 12.37
CA GLY A 126 7.90 -21.14 12.44
C GLY A 126 8.31 -20.56 11.09
N VAL A 127 7.37 -19.87 10.43
CA VAL A 127 7.55 -19.40 9.07
C VAL A 127 8.28 -18.06 9.10
N LYS A 128 9.36 -17.95 8.34
CA LYS A 128 10.12 -16.70 8.17
C LYS A 128 10.35 -16.44 6.70
N THR A 129 9.98 -15.25 6.24
CA THR A 129 10.25 -14.77 4.89
C THR A 129 11.07 -13.49 4.95
N THR A 130 12.11 -13.43 4.12
CA THR A 130 13.02 -12.30 4.04
C THR A 130 13.28 -11.94 2.58
N THR A 131 13.30 -10.65 2.29
CA THR A 131 13.81 -10.09 1.03
C THR A 131 14.83 -9.02 1.30
N THR A 132 15.90 -9.02 0.52
CA THR A 132 16.90 -7.95 0.53
C THR A 132 17.13 -7.46 -0.89
N SER A 133 17.22 -6.14 -1.06
CA SER A 133 17.70 -5.50 -2.29
C SER A 133 18.88 -4.63 -1.93
N LYS A 134 19.99 -4.78 -2.65
CA LYS A 134 21.28 -4.25 -2.24
C LYS A 134 22.12 -3.78 -3.42
N TYR A 135 22.77 -2.64 -3.23
CA TYR A 135 23.84 -2.13 -4.08
C TYR A 135 25.18 -2.26 -3.34
N SER A 136 26.14 -2.95 -3.97
CA SER A 136 27.49 -3.10 -3.43
C SER A 136 28.49 -3.25 -4.58
N LYS A 137 29.67 -2.63 -4.45
CA LYS A 137 30.76 -2.70 -5.46
C LYS A 137 30.29 -2.41 -6.90
N GLY A 138 29.43 -1.40 -7.08
CA GLY A 138 28.90 -1.03 -8.41
C GLY A 138 27.72 -1.89 -8.90
N GLN A 139 27.34 -2.94 -8.16
CA GLN A 139 26.38 -3.93 -8.62
C GLN A 139 25.11 -3.94 -7.78
N LEU A 140 23.96 -3.93 -8.46
CA LEU A 140 22.66 -4.22 -7.86
C LEU A 140 22.44 -5.75 -7.80
N SER A 141 22.00 -6.20 -6.63
CA SER A 141 21.68 -7.60 -6.31
C SER A 141 20.42 -7.66 -5.45
N TYR A 142 19.71 -8.78 -5.49
CA TYR A 142 18.62 -9.04 -4.57
C TYR A 142 18.57 -10.51 -4.13
N THR A 143 17.95 -10.75 -2.99
CA THR A 143 17.63 -12.08 -2.48
C THR A 143 16.18 -12.11 -1.98
N GLY A 144 15.59 -13.30 -2.01
CA GLY A 144 14.32 -13.60 -1.37
C GLY A 144 14.37 -15.05 -0.90
N SER A 145 13.91 -15.31 0.32
CA SER A 145 13.87 -16.66 0.88
C SER A 145 12.78 -16.81 1.92
N THR A 146 12.30 -18.05 2.05
CA THR A 146 11.40 -18.48 3.12
C THR A 146 11.91 -19.77 3.74
N THR A 147 11.86 -19.86 5.07
CA THR A 147 12.11 -21.07 5.83
C THR A 147 10.90 -21.43 6.68
N PHE A 148 10.73 -22.73 6.94
CA PHE A 148 9.67 -23.27 7.78
C PHE A 148 10.29 -24.16 8.87
N ALA A 149 9.75 -24.12 10.08
CA ALA A 149 10.07 -25.08 11.14
C ALA A 149 9.25 -26.38 11.01
N GLY A 150 8.10 -26.30 10.33
CA GLY A 150 7.24 -27.46 10.05
C GLY A 150 6.34 -27.19 8.86
N VAL A 151 6.13 -28.22 8.03
CA VAL A 151 5.18 -28.20 6.91
C VAL A 151 4.32 -29.44 7.00
N ARG A 152 3.00 -29.24 7.07
CA ARG A 152 2.01 -30.32 7.09
C ARG A 152 0.92 -30.05 6.07
N ILE A 153 0.65 -31.03 5.21
CA ILE A 153 -0.40 -30.98 4.19
C ILE A 153 -1.39 -32.10 4.52
N GLY A 154 -2.62 -31.74 4.86
CA GLY A 154 -3.57 -32.67 5.45
C GLY A 154 -3.05 -33.22 6.79
N ALA A 155 -2.99 -34.56 6.88
CA ALA A 155 -2.41 -35.26 8.02
C ALA A 155 -0.90 -35.56 7.88
N VAL A 156 -0.27 -35.23 6.75
CA VAL A 156 1.09 -35.66 6.42
C VAL A 156 2.09 -34.54 6.67
N THR A 157 3.11 -34.81 7.48
CA THR A 157 4.28 -33.92 7.65
C THR A 157 5.23 -34.11 6.47
N VAL A 158 5.73 -33.00 5.91
CA VAL A 158 6.58 -33.01 4.69
C VAL A 158 7.91 -32.29 4.96
N PRO A 159 8.90 -32.96 5.60
CA PRO A 159 10.18 -32.33 5.96
C PRO A 159 11.01 -31.82 4.77
N SER A 160 10.83 -32.41 3.58
CA SER A 160 11.50 -31.95 2.36
C SER A 160 11.12 -30.52 1.94
N LEU A 161 10.04 -29.97 2.51
CA LEU A 161 9.55 -28.62 2.24
C LEU A 161 9.93 -27.58 3.31
N LEU A 162 10.78 -27.92 4.29
CA LEU A 162 11.25 -26.96 5.30
C LEU A 162 12.08 -25.83 4.70
N ASN A 163 12.81 -26.12 3.62
CA ASN A 163 13.62 -25.18 2.87
C ASN A 163 13.34 -25.34 1.36
N PRO A 164 12.15 -24.98 0.89
CA PRO A 164 11.77 -25.22 -0.49
C PRO A 164 12.56 -24.31 -1.41
N LYS A 165 12.91 -24.83 -2.60
CA LYS A 165 13.49 -24.01 -3.67
C LYS A 165 12.53 -22.86 -4.02
N PRO A 166 13.04 -21.73 -4.54
CA PRO A 166 12.18 -20.64 -4.98
C PRO A 166 11.07 -21.13 -5.93
N ASN A 167 9.84 -20.66 -5.70
CA ASN A 167 8.64 -20.96 -6.50
C ASN A 167 8.23 -22.45 -6.51
N THR A 168 8.48 -23.18 -5.41
CA THR A 168 8.08 -24.59 -5.29
C THR A 168 6.56 -24.74 -5.25
N LYS A 169 5.97 -25.35 -6.28
CA LYS A 169 4.53 -25.61 -6.36
C LYS A 169 4.19 -26.98 -5.77
N VAL A 170 3.18 -27.04 -4.92
CA VAL A 170 2.74 -28.27 -4.24
C VAL A 170 1.22 -28.38 -4.31
N ALA A 171 0.71 -29.54 -4.72
CA ALA A 171 -0.73 -29.81 -4.69
C ALA A 171 -1.22 -30.00 -3.25
N VAL A 172 -2.38 -29.43 -2.93
CA VAL A 172 -3.03 -29.57 -1.63
C VAL A 172 -4.44 -30.08 -1.85
N PRO A 173 -4.73 -31.35 -1.51
CA PRO A 173 -6.07 -31.93 -1.62
C PRO A 173 -7.11 -31.07 -0.89
N GLY A 174 -8.27 -30.84 -1.52
CA GLY A 174 -9.34 -30.01 -0.96
C GLY A 174 -9.12 -28.49 -1.05
N LEU A 175 -7.99 -28.03 -1.62
CA LEU A 175 -7.72 -26.63 -1.89
C LEU A 175 -7.41 -26.39 -3.38
N GLY A 176 -6.42 -27.10 -3.92
CA GLY A 176 -5.86 -26.86 -5.24
C GLY A 176 -4.35 -26.98 -5.18
N TYR A 177 -3.63 -25.87 -5.20
CA TYR A 177 -2.19 -25.87 -4.99
C TYR A 177 -1.71 -24.68 -4.16
N ILE A 178 -0.50 -24.81 -3.66
CA ILE A 178 0.25 -23.75 -3.01
C ILE A 178 1.56 -23.51 -3.74
N VAL A 179 2.08 -22.30 -3.66
CA VAL A 179 3.45 -21.96 -4.09
C VAL A 179 4.22 -21.52 -2.86
N LEU A 180 5.17 -22.35 -2.42
CA LEU A 180 6.06 -22.06 -1.30
C LEU A 180 7.27 -21.25 -1.78
N ASN A 181 7.75 -20.33 -0.93
CA ASN A 181 8.92 -19.49 -1.20
C ASN A 181 8.82 -18.83 -2.59
N ARG A 182 7.70 -18.15 -2.86
CA ARG A 182 7.51 -17.48 -4.15
C ARG A 182 8.37 -16.23 -4.16
N VAL A 183 9.39 -16.20 -5.00
CA VAL A 183 10.41 -15.15 -5.05
C VAL A 183 10.53 -14.62 -6.47
N GLY A 184 10.69 -13.30 -6.58
CA GLY A 184 11.04 -12.65 -7.82
C GLY A 184 11.61 -11.25 -7.59
N GLY A 185 11.95 -10.59 -8.68
CA GLY A 185 12.47 -9.23 -8.65
C GLY A 185 12.72 -8.71 -10.06
N VAL A 186 12.91 -7.40 -10.17
CA VAL A 186 13.26 -6.75 -11.44
C VAL A 186 14.43 -5.83 -11.18
N LYS A 187 15.41 -5.93 -12.08
CA LYS A 187 16.57 -5.05 -12.14
C LYS A 187 16.41 -4.13 -13.35
N THR A 188 16.50 -2.84 -13.10
CA THR A 188 16.47 -1.78 -14.12
C THR A 188 17.82 -1.06 -14.15
N ALA A 189 18.01 -0.17 -15.12
CA ALA A 189 19.18 0.71 -15.11
C ALA A 189 19.22 1.58 -13.84
N SER A 190 18.05 1.96 -13.34
CA SER A 190 17.82 2.91 -12.23
C SER A 190 17.74 2.27 -10.85
N GLY A 191 17.65 0.94 -10.72
CA GLY A 191 17.46 0.31 -9.42
C GLY A 191 17.12 -1.19 -9.49
N ILE A 192 16.84 -1.78 -8.33
CA ILE A 192 16.38 -3.15 -8.20
C ILE A 192 15.29 -3.27 -7.14
N TYR A 193 14.28 -4.09 -7.40
CA TYR A 193 13.35 -4.52 -6.37
C TYR A 193 13.25 -6.04 -6.34
N SER A 194 12.94 -6.58 -5.17
CA SER A 194 12.66 -7.98 -4.94
C SER A 194 11.42 -8.14 -4.10
N TYR A 195 10.76 -9.29 -4.27
CA TYR A 195 9.64 -9.70 -3.44
C TYR A 195 9.76 -11.18 -3.09
N ALA A 196 9.22 -11.54 -1.93
CA ALA A 196 9.05 -12.92 -1.51
C ALA A 196 7.70 -13.08 -0.83
N GLN A 197 7.12 -14.27 -0.92
CA GLN A 197 5.89 -14.66 -0.24
C GLN A 197 6.13 -16.06 0.34
N ALA A 198 5.85 -16.26 1.62
CA ALA A 198 6.03 -17.57 2.24
C ALA A 198 5.24 -18.64 1.51
N VAL A 199 3.96 -18.36 1.33
CA VAL A 199 3.02 -19.23 0.64
C VAL A 199 2.03 -18.39 -0.14
N VAL A 200 1.77 -18.78 -1.38
CA VAL A 200 0.59 -18.34 -2.14
C VAL A 200 -0.37 -19.52 -2.23
N LEU A 201 -1.56 -19.33 -1.69
CA LEU A 201 -2.64 -20.31 -1.66
C LEU A 201 -3.53 -20.07 -2.88
N HIS A 202 -3.68 -21.06 -3.74
CA HIS A 202 -4.52 -20.98 -4.92
C HIS A 202 -5.64 -22.03 -4.86
N ALA A 203 -6.87 -21.57 -4.66
CA ALA A 203 -8.02 -22.45 -4.53
C ALA A 203 -8.59 -22.81 -5.92
N THR A 204 -8.35 -24.02 -6.42
CA THR A 204 -8.95 -24.50 -7.68
C THR A 204 -10.28 -25.22 -7.48
N VAL A 205 -10.62 -25.55 -6.22
CA VAL A 205 -11.88 -26.21 -5.87
C VAL A 205 -12.63 -25.44 -4.78
N LYS A 206 -13.96 -25.54 -4.80
CA LYS A 206 -14.81 -24.98 -3.75
C LYS A 206 -14.47 -25.60 -2.39
N ASN A 207 -14.17 -24.75 -1.42
CA ASN A 207 -13.90 -25.15 -0.04
C ASN A 207 -14.37 -24.05 0.93
N GLN A 208 -14.37 -24.34 2.23
CA GLN A 208 -14.88 -23.43 3.27
C GLN A 208 -13.86 -22.37 3.72
N TYR A 209 -12.61 -22.43 3.24
CA TYR A 209 -11.51 -21.60 3.74
C TYR A 209 -11.18 -20.45 2.76
N ILE A 210 -11.03 -20.76 1.48
CA ILE A 210 -10.65 -19.82 0.42
C ILE A 210 -11.62 -20.01 -0.76
N PRO A 211 -12.31 -18.95 -1.23
CA PRO A 211 -13.20 -19.06 -2.38
C PRO A 211 -12.46 -19.59 -3.61
N GLN A 212 -13.13 -20.39 -4.43
CA GLN A 212 -12.55 -20.91 -5.67
C GLN A 212 -12.13 -19.75 -6.60
N GLY A 213 -10.94 -19.86 -7.18
CA GLY A 213 -10.34 -18.85 -8.05
C GLY A 213 -9.58 -17.73 -7.33
N VAL A 214 -9.47 -17.79 -6.00
CA VAL A 214 -8.80 -16.76 -5.20
C VAL A 214 -7.35 -17.14 -4.88
N ASP A 215 -6.47 -16.16 -5.05
CA ASP A 215 -5.09 -16.18 -4.55
C ASP A 215 -4.97 -15.45 -3.21
N VAL A 216 -4.38 -16.13 -2.23
CA VAL A 216 -4.02 -15.54 -0.92
C VAL A 216 -2.51 -15.68 -0.72
N ALA A 217 -1.82 -14.55 -0.63
CA ALA A 217 -0.40 -14.53 -0.29
C ALA A 217 -0.22 -14.33 1.22
N VAL A 218 0.67 -15.09 1.84
CA VAL A 218 0.97 -14.98 3.28
C VAL A 218 2.47 -14.69 3.46
N LEU A 219 2.78 -13.83 4.43
CA LEU A 219 4.12 -13.29 4.71
C LEU A 219 4.80 -12.72 3.45
N LYS A 220 4.18 -11.69 2.89
CA LYS A 220 4.67 -11.03 1.68
C LYS A 220 5.67 -9.93 2.05
N THR A 221 6.88 -9.99 1.54
CA THR A 221 7.91 -8.97 1.72
C THR A 221 8.32 -8.35 0.38
N ARG A 222 8.78 -7.11 0.40
CA ARG A 222 9.41 -6.44 -0.74
C ARG A 222 10.50 -5.50 -0.26
N ALA A 223 11.64 -5.53 -0.92
CA ALA A 223 12.73 -4.58 -0.74
C ALA A 223 13.06 -3.90 -2.07
N GLU A 224 13.26 -2.59 -2.06
CA GLU A 224 13.54 -1.78 -3.24
C GLU A 224 14.66 -0.78 -2.95
N ILE A 225 15.65 -0.70 -3.85
CA ILE A 225 16.68 0.34 -3.84
C ILE A 225 16.86 0.93 -5.23
N SER A 226 16.94 2.26 -5.34
CA SER A 226 17.32 2.95 -6.57
C SER A 226 18.78 3.40 -6.52
N LYS A 227 19.44 3.39 -7.67
CA LYS A 227 20.72 4.07 -7.84
C LYS A 227 20.52 5.58 -7.69
N PRO A 228 21.58 6.32 -7.38
CA PRO A 228 21.53 7.77 -7.40
C PRO A 228 21.16 8.33 -8.78
N ALA A 229 20.38 9.41 -8.79
CA ALA A 229 19.94 10.09 -10.01
C ALA A 229 19.70 11.59 -9.77
N THR A 230 19.58 12.37 -10.86
CA THR A 230 19.26 13.82 -10.85
C THR A 230 18.00 14.17 -10.04
N ALA A 231 17.05 13.23 -10.03
CA ALA A 231 15.89 13.26 -9.14
C ALA A 231 15.30 11.85 -8.98
N LEU A 232 14.99 11.49 -7.74
CA LEU A 232 14.20 10.32 -7.40
C LEU A 232 12.72 10.62 -7.62
N VAL A 233 11.99 9.63 -8.12
CA VAL A 233 10.53 9.69 -8.19
C VAL A 233 9.92 8.99 -6.99
N ILE A 234 8.88 9.58 -6.42
CA ILE A 234 8.17 9.07 -5.25
C ILE A 234 6.67 9.11 -5.50
N GLY A 235 5.90 8.36 -4.72
CA GLY A 235 4.45 8.40 -4.78
C GLY A 235 3.80 7.05 -4.51
N SER A 236 2.47 7.04 -4.60
CA SER A 236 1.67 5.85 -4.42
C SER A 236 0.34 5.91 -5.15
N ALA A 237 -0.24 4.75 -5.46
CA ALA A 237 -1.62 4.64 -5.92
C ALA A 237 -2.31 3.47 -5.22
N TYR A 238 -3.58 3.63 -4.87
CA TYR A 238 -4.42 2.53 -4.36
C TYR A 238 -5.90 2.77 -4.64
N GLY A 239 -6.67 1.69 -4.69
CA GLY A 239 -8.10 1.72 -4.96
C GLY A 239 -8.92 2.18 -3.76
N THR A 240 -8.80 1.50 -2.64
CA THR A 240 -9.57 1.79 -1.43
C THR A 240 -8.72 1.64 -0.19
N LYS A 241 -8.95 2.50 0.81
CA LYS A 241 -8.39 2.38 2.15
C LYS A 241 -9.37 2.96 3.17
N ALA A 242 -9.85 2.13 4.08
CA ALA A 242 -10.71 2.53 5.20
C ALA A 242 -9.96 2.56 6.53
N THR A 243 -10.31 3.54 7.37
CA THR A 243 -9.86 3.69 8.75
C THR A 243 -11.12 3.85 9.61
N ALA A 244 -11.41 2.86 10.46
CA ALA A 244 -12.50 2.88 11.42
C ALA A 244 -11.91 3.02 12.83
N ASP A 245 -12.00 4.22 13.39
CA ASP A 245 -11.34 4.60 14.66
C ASP A 245 -9.82 4.26 14.69
N LYS A 246 -9.20 4.24 15.87
CA LYS A 246 -7.85 3.68 16.11
C LYS A 246 -7.83 2.14 16.10
N LEU A 247 -8.98 1.49 15.95
CA LEU A 247 -9.16 0.05 16.15
C LEU A 247 -8.97 -0.76 14.86
N VAL A 248 -9.36 -0.24 13.68
CA VAL A 248 -9.23 -0.96 12.41
C VAL A 248 -8.82 -0.03 11.26
N VAL A 249 -7.57 -0.14 10.82
CA VAL A 249 -7.11 0.43 9.54
C VAL A 249 -7.06 -0.70 8.53
N SER A 250 -7.98 -0.71 7.57
CA SER A 250 -7.82 -1.55 6.38
C SER A 250 -6.69 -1.01 5.52
N ASP A 251 -6.02 -1.90 4.80
CA ASP A 251 -4.91 -1.50 3.97
C ASP A 251 -5.34 -1.13 2.54
N ALA A 252 -4.42 -0.50 1.83
CA ALA A 252 -4.62 -0.01 0.48
C ALA A 252 -4.81 -1.15 -0.54
N THR A 253 -5.96 -1.22 -1.21
CA THR A 253 -6.18 -2.20 -2.29
C THR A 253 -5.40 -1.81 -3.56
N SER A 254 -4.88 -2.81 -4.29
CA SER A 254 -4.09 -2.59 -5.50
C SER A 254 -2.92 -1.60 -5.31
N LEU A 255 -2.26 -1.63 -4.15
CA LEU A 255 -1.21 -0.66 -3.81
C LEU A 255 -0.05 -0.71 -4.80
N GLN A 256 0.32 0.47 -5.31
CA GLN A 256 1.61 0.74 -5.92
C GLN A 256 2.36 1.80 -5.13
N THR A 257 3.65 1.59 -4.97
CA THR A 257 4.64 2.54 -4.42
C THR A 257 5.94 2.34 -5.19
N THR A 258 6.83 3.32 -5.17
CA THR A 258 8.13 3.16 -5.83
C THR A 258 9.18 4.13 -5.34
N CYS A 259 10.44 3.70 -5.47
CA CYS A 259 11.64 4.54 -5.59
C CYS A 259 12.23 4.52 -7.00
N GLN A 260 11.61 3.83 -7.96
CA GLN A 260 12.14 3.60 -9.29
C GLN A 260 11.18 4.07 -10.38
N GLY A 261 11.78 4.48 -11.50
CA GLY A 261 11.04 4.55 -12.75
C GLY A 261 10.61 3.16 -13.21
N THR A 262 9.70 3.12 -14.15
CA THR A 262 9.32 1.92 -14.91
C THR A 262 9.99 1.87 -16.28
N GLU A 263 11.07 2.66 -16.47
CA GLU A 263 11.72 2.88 -17.77
C GLU A 263 10.71 3.33 -18.85
N GLY A 264 9.72 4.13 -18.45
CA GLY A 264 8.64 4.62 -19.30
C GLY A 264 7.53 3.61 -19.60
N LYS A 265 7.60 2.37 -19.08
CA LYS A 265 6.57 1.34 -19.28
C LYS A 265 5.42 1.53 -18.29
N THR A 266 4.20 1.18 -18.67
CA THR A 266 3.08 1.16 -17.73
C THR A 266 3.05 -0.16 -16.97
N VAL A 267 3.17 -0.10 -15.64
CA VAL A 267 3.01 -1.24 -14.74
C VAL A 267 1.61 -1.16 -14.13
N ARG A 268 0.85 -2.25 -14.27
CA ARG A 268 -0.52 -2.36 -13.76
C ARG A 268 -0.58 -3.37 -12.62
N VAL A 269 -1.28 -3.00 -11.55
CA VAL A 269 -1.72 -3.91 -10.49
C VAL A 269 -3.24 -3.86 -10.50
N ALA A 270 -3.90 -5.02 -10.38
CA ALA A 270 -5.35 -5.12 -10.37
C ALA A 270 -5.81 -6.08 -9.28
N VAL A 271 -7.00 -5.80 -8.75
CA VAL A 271 -7.75 -6.64 -7.79
C VAL A 271 -9.16 -6.81 -8.35
N GLY A 272 -9.68 -8.04 -8.30
CA GLY A 272 -11.04 -8.35 -8.72
C GLY A 272 -12.10 -7.63 -7.88
N GLU A 273 -13.36 -7.75 -8.27
CA GLU A 273 -14.48 -7.19 -7.50
C GLU A 273 -14.54 -7.76 -6.07
N LEU A 274 -14.95 -6.90 -5.13
CA LEU A 274 -15.20 -7.23 -3.73
C LEU A 274 -16.70 -7.17 -3.45
N ASN A 275 -17.27 -8.31 -3.09
CA ASN A 275 -18.67 -8.39 -2.70
C ASN A 275 -18.73 -8.95 -1.27
N ILE A 276 -19.09 -8.10 -0.32
CA ILE A 276 -19.41 -8.48 1.05
C ILE A 276 -20.95 -8.54 1.12
N PRO A 277 -21.55 -9.75 1.08
CA PRO A 277 -22.99 -9.90 1.00
C PRO A 277 -23.70 -9.09 2.09
N LYS A 278 -24.73 -8.32 1.70
CA LYS A 278 -25.55 -7.46 2.56
C LYS A 278 -24.82 -6.26 3.21
N VAL A 279 -23.53 -6.06 2.96
CA VAL A 279 -22.75 -4.98 3.58
C VAL A 279 -22.22 -3.99 2.54
N ALA A 280 -21.41 -4.46 1.60
CA ALA A 280 -20.73 -3.58 0.65
C ALA A 280 -20.33 -4.30 -0.65
N TYR A 281 -20.28 -3.54 -1.74
CA TYR A 281 -19.75 -3.96 -3.03
C TYR A 281 -18.70 -2.95 -3.50
N VAL A 282 -17.57 -3.41 -3.99
CA VAL A 282 -16.56 -2.60 -4.68
C VAL A 282 -16.28 -3.29 -6.00
N GLY A 283 -16.52 -2.61 -7.12
CA GLY A 283 -16.22 -3.14 -8.44
C GLY A 283 -14.71 -3.32 -8.64
N GLY A 284 -14.31 -3.95 -9.74
CA GLY A 284 -12.90 -4.19 -10.05
C GLY A 284 -12.02 -2.95 -9.87
N VAL A 285 -10.87 -3.15 -9.24
CA VAL A 285 -9.91 -2.10 -8.89
C VAL A 285 -8.63 -2.33 -9.66
N TYR A 286 -8.04 -1.28 -10.22
CA TYR A 286 -6.66 -1.34 -10.67
C TYR A 286 -5.94 -0.02 -10.48
N THR A 287 -4.63 -0.10 -10.40
CA THR A 287 -3.74 1.06 -10.37
C THR A 287 -2.69 0.93 -11.45
N THR A 288 -2.20 2.06 -11.94
CA THR A 288 -1.07 2.08 -12.87
C THR A 288 0.05 2.97 -12.37
N LYS A 289 1.27 2.62 -12.79
CA LYS A 289 2.49 3.39 -12.58
C LYS A 289 3.20 3.51 -13.90
N ASN A 290 3.55 4.73 -14.29
CA ASN A 290 4.38 5.01 -15.45
C ASN A 290 5.38 6.10 -15.09
N GLY A 291 6.68 5.84 -15.22
CA GLY A 291 7.69 6.84 -14.96
C GLY A 291 9.06 6.46 -15.50
N ALA A 292 9.94 7.44 -15.58
CA ALA A 292 11.35 7.20 -15.88
C ALA A 292 12.21 8.08 -14.98
N ILE A 293 13.39 7.56 -14.65
CA ILE A 293 14.46 8.30 -13.98
C ILE A 293 15.58 8.42 -15.01
N GLY A 294 15.92 9.65 -15.38
CA GLY A 294 16.94 9.94 -16.38
C GLY A 294 17.80 11.13 -15.96
N THR A 295 18.93 11.30 -16.65
CA THR A 295 19.86 12.42 -16.42
C THR A 295 19.23 13.76 -16.80
N GLU A 296 18.46 13.79 -17.88
CA GLU A 296 17.81 14.98 -18.43
C GLU A 296 16.45 15.28 -17.78
N LYS A 297 15.67 14.23 -17.49
CA LYS A 297 14.32 14.34 -16.91
C LYS A 297 13.97 13.09 -16.10
N SER A 298 13.39 13.32 -14.92
CA SER A 298 12.67 12.30 -14.15
C SER A 298 11.20 12.64 -14.12
N TYR A 299 10.33 11.64 -14.28
CA TYR A 299 8.89 11.81 -14.18
C TYR A 299 8.21 10.55 -13.66
N ILE A 300 7.04 10.73 -13.07
CA ILE A 300 6.19 9.65 -12.59
C ILE A 300 4.74 10.06 -12.71
N ASN A 301 3.90 9.10 -13.09
CA ASN A 301 2.46 9.18 -13.14
C ASN A 301 1.88 7.96 -12.46
N PHE A 302 0.97 8.19 -11.52
CA PHE A 302 0.21 7.20 -10.80
C PHE A 302 -1.26 7.38 -11.13
N THR A 303 -1.95 6.28 -11.42
CA THR A 303 -3.41 6.29 -11.56
C THR A 303 -4.07 5.23 -10.70
N SER A 304 -5.31 5.49 -10.30
CA SER A 304 -6.18 4.54 -9.63
C SER A 304 -7.55 4.54 -10.27
N HIS A 305 -8.13 3.36 -10.44
CA HIS A 305 -9.45 3.16 -11.02
C HIS A 305 -10.24 2.19 -10.15
N VAL A 306 -11.47 2.55 -9.80
CA VAL A 306 -12.43 1.73 -9.07
C VAL A 306 -13.72 1.71 -9.87
N ALA A 307 -14.17 0.54 -10.32
CA ALA A 307 -15.32 0.43 -11.22
C ALA A 307 -16.67 0.85 -10.57
N GLY A 308 -16.71 0.95 -9.25
CA GLY A 308 -17.83 1.49 -8.49
C GLY A 308 -17.80 1.04 -7.03
N VAL A 309 -18.60 1.67 -6.19
CA VAL A 309 -18.74 1.31 -4.76
C VAL A 309 -20.21 1.33 -4.39
N LYS A 310 -20.69 0.34 -3.62
CA LYS A 310 -22.02 0.35 -3.00
C LYS A 310 -21.89 0.00 -1.53
N VAL A 311 -22.56 0.76 -0.67
CA VAL A 311 -22.64 0.51 0.78
C VAL A 311 -24.05 0.85 1.23
N GLY A 312 -24.82 -0.16 1.63
CA GLY A 312 -26.25 0.02 1.92
C GLY A 312 -27.00 0.66 0.75
N SER A 313 -27.60 1.83 0.99
CA SER A 313 -28.34 2.60 -0.02
C SER A 313 -27.46 3.54 -0.86
N LEU A 314 -26.19 3.73 -0.50
CA LEU A 314 -25.22 4.53 -1.25
C LEU A 314 -24.63 3.71 -2.39
N SER A 315 -24.64 4.27 -3.60
CA SER A 315 -24.00 3.73 -4.80
C SER A 315 -23.23 4.83 -5.50
N ILE A 316 -21.95 4.60 -5.76
CA ILE A 316 -21.05 5.50 -6.46
C ILE A 316 -20.58 4.78 -7.72
N GLY A 317 -20.67 5.45 -8.87
CA GLY A 317 -20.20 4.93 -10.16
C GLY A 317 -18.68 4.83 -10.23
N ALA A 318 -18.13 4.60 -11.42
CA ALA A 318 -16.68 4.52 -11.61
C ALA A 318 -15.96 5.77 -11.07
N ILE A 319 -14.81 5.55 -10.44
CA ILE A 319 -13.99 6.57 -9.79
C ILE A 319 -12.58 6.43 -10.32
N GLU A 320 -12.00 7.54 -10.78
CA GLU A 320 -10.61 7.58 -11.23
C GLU A 320 -9.84 8.72 -10.56
N SER A 321 -8.55 8.48 -10.35
CA SER A 321 -7.59 9.51 -9.93
C SER A 321 -6.30 9.39 -10.72
N SER A 322 -5.65 10.53 -10.97
CA SER A 322 -4.30 10.59 -11.53
C SER A 322 -3.47 11.62 -10.79
N ALA A 323 -2.21 11.30 -10.52
CA ALA A 323 -1.21 12.22 -9.99
C ALA A 323 0.08 12.09 -10.78
N SER A 324 0.64 13.21 -11.23
CA SER A 324 1.91 13.23 -11.94
C SER A 324 2.87 14.27 -11.37
N ALA A 325 4.16 13.94 -11.43
CA ALA A 325 5.24 14.83 -11.05
C ALA A 325 6.42 14.66 -12.00
N TRP A 326 7.14 15.74 -12.30
CA TRP A 326 8.34 15.70 -13.13
C TRP A 326 9.35 16.77 -12.74
N LYS A 327 10.62 16.51 -13.06
CA LYS A 327 11.74 17.44 -12.91
C LYS A 327 12.76 17.24 -14.03
N THR A 328 13.30 18.32 -14.58
CA THR A 328 14.42 18.30 -15.54
C THR A 328 15.74 18.63 -14.85
N LYS A 329 16.86 18.38 -15.55
CA LYS A 329 18.20 18.71 -15.06
C LYS A 329 18.37 20.18 -14.69
N ASP A 330 17.73 21.09 -15.44
CA ASP A 330 17.79 22.55 -15.22
C ASP A 330 16.96 23.00 -14.02
N GLY A 331 16.40 22.07 -13.24
CA GLY A 331 15.62 22.35 -12.04
C GLY A 331 14.16 22.72 -12.29
N LYS A 332 13.73 22.84 -13.56
CA LYS A 332 12.30 23.00 -13.91
C LYS A 332 11.54 21.75 -13.49
N GLY A 333 10.32 21.92 -13.03
CA GLY A 333 9.48 20.83 -12.58
C GLY A 333 8.02 21.24 -12.48
N GLY A 334 7.16 20.26 -12.35
CA GLY A 334 5.73 20.49 -12.24
C GLY A 334 5.01 19.28 -11.64
N VAL A 335 3.82 19.55 -11.13
CA VAL A 335 2.91 18.55 -10.60
C VAL A 335 1.52 18.77 -11.18
N SER A 336 0.79 17.68 -11.47
CA SER A 336 -0.60 17.74 -11.93
C SER A 336 -1.43 16.62 -11.33
N SER A 337 -2.72 16.85 -11.21
CA SER A 337 -3.67 15.85 -10.74
C SER A 337 -4.99 15.95 -11.49
N SER A 338 -5.71 14.83 -11.54
CA SER A 338 -7.09 14.77 -12.01
C SER A 338 -7.88 13.76 -11.18
N SER A 339 -9.20 13.94 -11.17
CA SER A 339 -10.15 13.05 -10.50
C SER A 339 -11.47 13.06 -11.27
N THR A 340 -12.09 11.90 -11.43
CA THR A 340 -13.42 11.77 -12.04
C THR A 340 -14.28 10.81 -11.19
N ILE A 341 -15.57 11.11 -11.08
CA ILE A 341 -16.57 10.24 -10.46
C ILE A 341 -17.79 10.25 -11.37
N ALA A 342 -18.21 9.07 -11.82
CA ALA A 342 -19.26 8.97 -12.83
C ALA A 342 -20.65 9.32 -12.30
N SER A 343 -20.98 8.91 -11.07
CA SER A 343 -22.29 9.19 -10.47
C SER A 343 -22.31 8.92 -8.97
N ILE A 344 -23.29 9.50 -8.28
CA ILE A 344 -23.60 9.22 -6.87
C ILE A 344 -25.11 9.05 -6.74
N LYS A 345 -25.54 7.97 -6.08
CA LYS A 345 -26.93 7.66 -5.80
C LYS A 345 -27.10 7.27 -4.34
N VAL A 346 -28.14 7.75 -3.68
CA VAL A 346 -28.53 7.36 -2.32
C VAL A 346 -30.01 7.03 -2.32
N GLY A 347 -30.37 5.79 -1.97
CA GLY A 347 -31.78 5.36 -1.92
C GLY A 347 -32.51 5.56 -3.25
N GLY A 348 -31.81 5.41 -4.38
CA GLY A 348 -32.35 5.64 -5.72
C GLY A 348 -32.30 7.10 -6.21
N LYS A 349 -32.06 8.08 -5.34
CA LYS A 349 -31.89 9.51 -5.72
C LYS A 349 -30.47 9.78 -6.20
N SER A 350 -30.33 10.36 -7.39
CA SER A 350 -29.03 10.81 -7.92
C SER A 350 -28.63 12.17 -7.34
N TYR A 351 -27.34 12.34 -7.06
CA TYR A 351 -26.74 13.59 -6.61
C TYR A 351 -25.74 14.08 -7.66
N ALA A 352 -25.71 15.39 -7.90
CA ALA A 352 -24.69 15.99 -8.75
C ALA A 352 -23.31 15.82 -8.10
N VAL A 353 -22.33 15.40 -8.88
CA VAL A 353 -20.94 15.32 -8.44
C VAL A 353 -20.35 16.73 -8.46
N PRO A 354 -19.93 17.28 -7.31
CA PRO A 354 -19.31 18.60 -7.27
C PRO A 354 -18.02 18.63 -8.09
N THR A 355 -17.84 19.68 -8.88
CA THR A 355 -16.63 19.92 -9.66
C THR A 355 -15.68 20.87 -8.92
N GLY A 356 -14.38 20.62 -8.99
CA GLY A 356 -13.34 21.42 -8.35
C GLY A 356 -12.66 20.71 -7.19
N GLU A 357 -11.58 21.28 -6.67
CA GLU A 357 -10.80 20.69 -5.58
C GLU A 357 -11.51 20.82 -4.22
N ASN A 358 -11.40 19.79 -3.39
CA ASN A 358 -11.82 19.77 -1.99
C ASN A 358 -13.31 20.12 -1.78
N LYS A 359 -14.17 19.83 -2.75
CA LYS A 359 -15.61 20.06 -2.63
C LYS A 359 -16.26 18.99 -1.77
N THR A 360 -17.29 19.36 -1.03
CA THR A 360 -17.99 18.42 -0.15
C THR A 360 -19.45 18.29 -0.52
N LEU A 361 -20.02 17.12 -0.21
CA LEU A 361 -21.46 16.87 -0.21
C LEU A 361 -21.78 16.18 1.11
N ASP A 362 -22.63 16.81 1.90
CA ASP A 362 -23.16 16.16 3.10
C ASP A 362 -24.41 15.35 2.75
N ILE A 363 -24.44 14.10 3.18
CA ILE A 363 -25.61 13.21 3.06
C ILE A 363 -26.14 13.00 4.48
N PRO A 364 -27.23 13.69 4.87
CA PRO A 364 -27.75 13.66 6.22
C PRO A 364 -27.94 12.24 6.76
N GLY A 365 -27.40 11.99 7.95
CA GLY A 365 -27.52 10.70 8.64
C GLY A 365 -26.65 9.56 8.09
N ILE A 366 -25.89 9.80 7.01
CA ILE A 366 -25.05 8.77 6.37
C ILE A 366 -23.57 9.14 6.44
N ALA A 367 -23.16 10.17 5.69
CA ALA A 367 -21.75 10.49 5.54
C ALA A 367 -21.52 11.88 4.97
N ARG A 368 -20.33 12.43 5.23
CA ARG A 368 -19.75 13.54 4.47
C ARG A 368 -18.86 12.99 3.36
N LEU A 369 -19.14 13.39 2.13
CA LEU A 369 -18.31 13.08 0.98
C LEU A 369 -17.40 14.27 0.69
N THR A 370 -16.11 14.04 0.50
CA THR A 370 -15.14 15.02 -0.04
C THR A 370 -14.65 14.54 -1.38
N PHE A 371 -14.81 15.36 -2.41
CA PHE A 371 -14.45 15.07 -3.80
C PHE A 371 -13.16 15.79 -4.17
N ASN A 372 -12.33 15.10 -4.96
CA ASN A 372 -11.10 15.62 -5.51
C ASN A 372 -10.28 16.34 -4.41
N GLN A 373 -10.05 15.63 -3.31
CA GLN A 373 -9.29 16.17 -2.20
C GLN A 373 -7.82 16.24 -2.63
N VAL A 374 -7.32 17.45 -2.84
CA VAL A 374 -5.99 17.68 -3.41
C VAL A 374 -5.09 18.36 -2.40
N MET A 375 -3.90 17.80 -2.21
CA MET A 375 -2.80 18.42 -1.48
C MET A 375 -1.64 18.68 -2.44
N ARG A 376 -1.27 19.96 -2.59
CA ARG A 376 -0.16 20.39 -3.46
C ARG A 376 1.01 20.90 -2.64
N GLN A 377 2.20 20.45 -3.01
CA GLN A 377 3.49 20.98 -2.56
C GLN A 377 4.37 21.24 -3.80
N LYS A 378 5.50 21.94 -3.62
CA LYS A 378 6.35 22.38 -4.74
C LYS A 378 6.73 21.27 -5.74
N ARG A 379 6.93 20.04 -5.25
CA ARG A 379 7.34 18.88 -6.06
C ARG A 379 6.58 17.60 -5.70
N TYR A 380 5.45 17.72 -5.03
CA TYR A 380 4.62 16.60 -4.63
C TYR A 380 3.16 16.99 -4.77
N ILE A 381 2.35 16.06 -5.26
CA ILE A 381 0.91 16.21 -5.33
C ILE A 381 0.25 14.91 -4.92
N GLU A 382 -0.86 15.05 -4.20
CA GLU A 382 -1.71 13.96 -3.78
C GLU A 382 -3.16 14.30 -4.11
N VAL A 383 -3.89 13.32 -4.62
CA VAL A 383 -5.31 13.40 -4.88
C VAL A 383 -6.00 12.16 -4.33
N ASN A 384 -7.04 12.39 -3.52
CA ASN A 384 -8.04 11.38 -3.20
C ASN A 384 -9.30 11.74 -4.00
N ALA A 385 -9.69 10.91 -4.95
CA ALA A 385 -10.86 11.20 -5.77
C ALA A 385 -12.12 11.34 -4.92
N LEU A 386 -12.27 10.44 -3.95
CA LEU A 386 -13.35 10.46 -2.99
C LEU A 386 -12.84 10.10 -1.58
N VAL A 387 -13.31 10.88 -0.61
CA VAL A 387 -13.21 10.55 0.82
C VAL A 387 -14.61 10.50 1.41
N VAL A 388 -14.95 9.39 2.06
CA VAL A 388 -16.22 9.16 2.72
C VAL A 388 -16.00 9.15 4.22
N ASP A 389 -16.47 10.17 4.93
CA ASP A 389 -16.52 10.19 6.39
C ASP A 389 -17.89 9.70 6.83
N VAL A 390 -17.99 8.44 7.27
CA VAL A 390 -19.24 7.81 7.72
C VAL A 390 -19.50 8.18 9.18
N TYR A 391 -20.60 8.90 9.42
CA TYR A 391 -20.91 9.47 10.73
C TYR A 391 -21.12 8.43 11.81
N SER A 392 -21.93 7.40 11.53
CA SER A 392 -22.34 6.39 12.52
C SER A 392 -21.20 5.47 12.97
N LEU A 393 -20.12 5.38 12.19
CA LEU A 393 -19.02 4.44 12.42
C LEU A 393 -17.69 5.12 12.75
N ASN A 394 -17.66 6.46 12.84
CA ASN A 394 -16.42 7.23 12.94
C ASN A 394 -15.34 6.71 11.96
N THR A 395 -15.76 6.43 10.73
CA THR A 395 -14.97 5.69 9.74
C THR A 395 -14.69 6.58 8.55
N LYS A 396 -13.43 6.68 8.16
CA LYS A 396 -12.96 7.38 6.97
C LYS A 396 -12.57 6.38 5.89
N VAL A 397 -13.20 6.45 4.72
CA VAL A 397 -12.85 5.63 3.55
C VAL A 397 -12.32 6.50 2.44
N VAL A 398 -11.09 6.25 2.00
CA VAL A 398 -10.49 6.85 0.81
C VAL A 398 -10.71 5.92 -0.37
N VAL A 399 -11.17 6.46 -1.49
CA VAL A 399 -11.41 5.75 -2.74
C VAL A 399 -10.74 6.47 -3.91
N ALA A 400 -10.03 5.69 -4.73
CA ALA A 400 -9.09 6.09 -5.77
C ALA A 400 -8.11 7.17 -5.31
N HIS A 401 -7.01 6.72 -4.70
CA HIS A 401 -5.90 7.57 -4.31
C HIS A 401 -4.79 7.54 -5.35
N SER A 402 -4.17 8.69 -5.61
CA SER A 402 -2.93 8.80 -6.36
C SER A 402 -2.07 9.94 -5.80
N ALA A 403 -0.79 9.68 -5.64
CA ALA A 403 0.20 10.64 -5.20
C ALA A 403 1.48 10.49 -6.02
N ALA A 404 2.11 11.61 -6.36
CA ALA A 404 3.30 11.66 -7.18
C ALA A 404 4.21 12.79 -6.71
N GLY A 405 5.52 12.53 -6.67
CA GLY A 405 6.50 13.55 -6.37
C GLY A 405 7.87 13.26 -6.97
N VAL A 406 8.72 14.29 -6.92
CA VAL A 406 10.12 14.23 -7.35
C VAL A 406 11.02 14.88 -6.31
N VAL A 407 12.03 14.14 -5.84
CA VAL A 407 12.96 14.55 -4.79
C VAL A 407 14.37 14.56 -5.36
N SER A 408 15.24 15.43 -4.86
CA SER A 408 16.63 15.51 -5.31
C SER A 408 17.57 15.72 -4.16
#